data_AF-J2GJU2-F1
#
_entry.id   AF-J2GJU2-F1
#
_cell.length_a   1.000
_cell.length_b   1.000
_cell.length_c   1.000
_cell.angle_alpha   90.00
_cell.angle_beta   90.00
_cell.angle_gamma   90.00
#
_symmetry.space_group_name_H-M   'P 1'
#
loop_
_entity.id
_entity.type
_entity.pdbx_description
1 polymer ?
#
loop_
_entity_poly.entity_id
_entity_poly.type
_entity_poly.pdbx_seq_one_letter_code
_entity_poly.pdbx_strand_id
1 'polypeptide(L)'
;MTPAEAAAWMVDELSQRKYLDQETVAYKLVKIDKSLTYQNANGNLAIVKPVLDAFRKAMPDDVVWSRSDRQWRYRKSYDKPGRMQD
;
A
#
# COMPACT_ATOMS: atom_id res chain seq x y z
N MET A 1 5.72 11.66 -10.73
CA MET A 1 5.07 11.72 -9.39
C MET A 1 6.10 11.28 -8.37
N THR A 2 6.30 12.01 -7.27
CA THR A 2 7.29 11.66 -6.24
C THR A 2 6.78 10.53 -5.34
N PRO A 3 7.66 9.83 -4.59
CA PRO A 3 7.21 8.82 -3.63
C PRO A 3 6.27 9.35 -2.55
N ALA A 4 6.44 10.61 -2.14
CA ALA A 4 5.57 11.25 -1.15
C ALA A 4 4.17 11.55 -1.73
N GLU A 5 4.10 12.01 -2.97
CA GLU A 5 2.83 12.22 -3.68
C GLU A 5 2.09 10.90 -3.91
N ALA A 6 2.81 9.85 -4.30
CA ALA A 6 2.25 8.51 -4.47
C ALA A 6 1.69 7.97 -3.14
N ALA A 7 2.42 8.16 -2.04
CA ALA A 7 1.96 7.79 -0.71
C ALA A 7 0.71 8.56 -0.27
N ALA A 8 0.66 9.87 -0.52
CA ALA A 8 -0.52 10.69 -0.22
C ALA A 8 -1.75 10.22 -1.01
N TRP A 9 -1.57 9.93 -2.30
CA TRP A 9 -2.63 9.35 -3.13
C TRP A 9 -3.10 7.97 -2.63
N MET A 10 -2.18 7.10 -2.18
CA MET A 10 -2.53 5.82 -1.57
C MET A 10 -3.37 5.99 -0.30
N VAL A 11 -3.09 6.99 0.54
CA VAL A 11 -3.88 7.30 1.74
C VAL A 11 -5.29 7.76 1.36
N ASP A 12 -5.42 8.62 0.34
CA ASP A 12 -6.73 9.05 -0.15
C ASP A 12 -7.53 7.86 -0.68
N GLU A 13 -6.97 7.04 -1.56
CA GLU A 13 -7.64 5.84 -2.08
C GLU A 13 -8.08 4.88 -0.97
N LEU A 14 -7.24 4.67 0.05
CA LEU A 14 -7.61 3.86 1.22
C LEU A 14 -8.78 4.47 1.99
N SER A 15 -8.78 5.79 2.17
CA SER A 15 -9.86 6.50 2.88
C SER A 15 -11.20 6.39 2.15
N GLN A 16 -11.18 6.42 0.82
CA GLN A 16 -12.38 6.32 -0.03
C GLN A 16 -12.89 4.87 -0.09
N ARG A 17 -12.01 3.89 -0.31
CA ARG A 17 -12.39 2.49 -0.57
C ARG A 17 -12.47 1.62 0.68
N LYS A 18 -11.92 2.08 1.80
CA LYS A 18 -11.75 1.33 3.07
C LYS A 18 -10.80 0.14 3.02
N TYR A 19 -10.27 -0.18 1.85
CA TYR A 19 -9.17 -1.12 1.66
C TYR A 19 -8.36 -0.73 0.43
N LEU A 20 -7.15 -1.24 0.34
CA LEU A 20 -6.22 -0.95 -0.74
C LEU A 20 -5.41 -2.21 -1.08
N ASP A 21 -5.77 -2.84 -2.20
CA ASP A 21 -5.06 -3.99 -2.75
C ASP A 21 -3.71 -3.57 -3.34
N GLN A 22 -2.62 -4.22 -2.93
CA GLN A 22 -1.27 -3.80 -3.30
C GLN A 22 -0.96 -4.02 -4.78
N GLU A 23 -1.50 -5.08 -5.37
CA GLU A 23 -1.30 -5.37 -6.79
C GLU A 23 -1.98 -4.31 -7.66
N THR A 24 -3.23 -3.97 -7.34
CA THR A 24 -3.99 -2.88 -7.98
C THR A 24 -3.25 -1.54 -7.85
N VAL A 25 -2.69 -1.24 -6.67
CA VAL A 25 -1.88 -0.03 -6.49
C VAL A 25 -0.67 -0.03 -7.39
N ALA A 26 0.10 -1.13 -7.43
CA ALA A 26 1.28 -1.23 -8.29
C ALA A 26 0.91 -0.99 -9.76
N TYR A 27 -0.19 -1.59 -10.25
CA TYR A 27 -0.69 -1.38 -11.61
C TYR A 27 -1.14 0.06 -11.89
N LYS A 28 -1.71 0.77 -10.92
CA LYS A 28 -2.05 2.19 -11.08
C LYS A 28 -0.79 3.06 -11.10
N LEU A 29 0.14 2.84 -10.17
CA LEU A 29 1.37 3.63 -10.06
C LEU A 29 2.26 3.49 -11.31
N VAL A 30 2.44 2.28 -11.85
CA VAL A 30 3.27 2.08 -13.06
C VAL A 30 2.74 2.82 -14.28
N LYS A 31 1.41 3.02 -14.37
CA LYS A 31 0.76 3.78 -15.46
C LYS A 31 0.99 5.28 -15.34
N ILE A 32 1.18 5.77 -14.12
CA ILE A 32 1.47 7.19 -13.85
C ILE A 32 2.96 7.45 -14.03
N ASP A 33 3.80 6.62 -13.39
CA ASP A 33 5.24 6.78 -13.39
C ASP A 33 5.91 5.43 -13.10
N LYS A 34 6.62 4.90 -14.09
CA LYS A 34 7.26 3.58 -14.00
C LYS A 34 8.28 3.51 -12.87
N SER A 35 8.89 4.63 -12.47
CA SER A 35 9.91 4.70 -11.40
C SER A 35 9.34 4.41 -10.01
N LEU A 36 8.01 4.47 -9.83
CA LEU A 36 7.32 4.14 -8.58
C LEU A 36 7.13 2.63 -8.38
N THR A 37 7.51 1.84 -9.37
CA THR A 37 7.36 0.39 -9.36
C THR A 37 8.62 -0.30 -9.89
N TYR A 38 8.73 -1.60 -9.63
CA TYR A 38 9.78 -2.44 -10.18
C TYR A 38 9.23 -3.85 -10.39
N GLN A 39 9.86 -4.64 -11.26
CA GLN A 39 9.63 -6.08 -11.29
C GLN A 39 10.52 -6.74 -10.23
N ASN A 40 9.90 -7.48 -9.31
CA ASN A 40 10.66 -8.24 -8.31
C ASN A 40 11.26 -9.52 -8.92
N ALA A 41 12.05 -10.26 -8.13
CA ALA A 41 12.72 -11.48 -8.58
C ALA A 41 11.77 -12.58 -9.10
N ASN A 42 10.47 -12.50 -8.76
CA ASN A 42 9.45 -13.44 -9.22
C ASN A 42 8.73 -12.95 -10.49
N GLY A 43 9.17 -11.83 -11.09
CA GLY A 43 8.54 -11.22 -12.27
C GLY A 43 7.27 -10.42 -11.96
N ASN A 44 6.91 -10.25 -10.68
CA ASN A 44 5.71 -9.51 -10.30
C ASN A 44 5.99 -8.01 -10.21
N LEU A 45 5.04 -7.20 -10.67
CA LEU A 45 5.06 -5.76 -10.49
C LEU A 45 4.87 -5.42 -8.99
N ALA A 46 5.81 -4.66 -8.42
CA ALA A 46 5.83 -4.28 -7.02
C ALA A 46 6.07 -2.78 -6.85
N ILE A 47 5.59 -2.24 -5.74
CA ILE A 47 5.77 -0.83 -5.36
C ILE A 47 7.19 -0.65 -4.80
N VAL A 48 7.92 0.39 -5.25
CA VAL A 48 9.27 0.66 -4.73
C VAL A 48 9.26 1.01 -3.24
N LYS A 49 10.33 0.62 -2.54
CA LYS A 49 10.49 0.82 -1.09
C LYS A 49 10.27 2.27 -0.63
N PRO A 50 10.77 3.32 -1.31
CA PRO A 50 10.52 4.71 -0.90
C PRO A 50 9.03 5.09 -0.80
N VAL A 51 8.19 4.58 -1.70
CA VAL A 51 6.74 4.83 -1.66
C VAL A 51 6.11 4.13 -0.47
N LEU A 52 6.46 2.86 -0.24
CA LEU A 52 5.94 2.09 0.91
C LEU A 52 6.36 2.70 2.25
N ASP A 53 7.60 3.19 2.35
CA ASP A 53 8.09 3.84 3.56
C ASP A 53 7.38 5.18 3.81
N ALA A 54 7.12 5.97 2.76
CA ALA A 54 6.33 7.20 2.85
C ALA A 54 4.87 6.91 3.23
N PHE A 55 4.25 5.91 2.59
CA PHE A 55 2.89 5.49 2.88
C PHE A 55 2.73 5.00 4.32
N ARG A 56 3.68 4.20 4.82
CA ARG A 56 3.66 3.73 6.21
C ARG A 56 3.71 4.87 7.23
N LYS A 57 4.40 5.97 6.91
CA LYS A 57 4.47 7.17 7.76
C LYS A 57 3.20 8.01 7.70
N ALA A 58 2.56 8.08 6.54
CA ALA A 58 1.36 8.89 6.32
C ALA A 58 0.05 8.17 6.68
N MET A 59 0.05 6.82 6.68
CA MET A 59 -1.17 6.06 6.90
C MET A 59 -1.66 6.14 8.37
N PRO A 60 -2.99 6.18 8.59
CA PRO A 60 -3.58 6.15 9.92
C PRO A 60 -3.15 4.93 10.77
N ASP A 61 -3.18 5.08 12.09
CA ASP A 61 -2.77 4.02 13.03
C ASP A 61 -3.74 2.82 13.10
N ASP A 62 -4.99 3.04 12.72
CA ASP A 62 -6.02 2.02 12.60
C ASP A 62 -5.96 1.27 11.27
N VAL A 63 -4.89 1.44 10.48
CA VAL A 63 -4.66 0.68 9.23
C VAL A 63 -3.70 -0.47 9.48
N VAL A 64 -4.07 -1.63 8.97
CA VAL A 64 -3.28 -2.87 9.02
C VAL A 64 -3.07 -3.45 7.63
N TRP A 65 -2.02 -4.21 7.47
CA TRP A 65 -1.70 -5.00 6.29
C TRP A 65 -2.16 -6.46 6.51
N SER A 66 -3.09 -6.93 5.68
CA SER A 66 -3.55 -8.32 5.64
C SER A 66 -2.62 -9.12 4.74
N ARG A 67 -1.94 -10.14 5.28
CA ARG A 67 -1.06 -11.01 4.50
C ARG A 67 -1.83 -11.93 3.55
N SER A 68 -2.93 -12.51 4.03
CA SER A 68 -3.78 -13.42 3.24
C SER A 68 -4.40 -12.73 2.03
N ASP A 69 -4.88 -11.50 2.22
CA ASP A 69 -5.53 -10.73 1.14
C ASP A 69 -4.55 -9.87 0.33
N ARG A 70 -3.32 -9.65 0.84
CA ARG A 70 -2.34 -8.71 0.27
C ARG A 70 -2.92 -7.30 0.09
N GLN A 71 -3.59 -6.81 1.13
CA GLN A 71 -4.21 -5.47 1.12
C GLN A 71 -4.01 -4.71 2.43
N TRP A 72 -3.98 -3.38 2.34
CA TRP A 72 -4.17 -2.52 3.51
C TRP A 72 -5.66 -2.37 3.77
N ARG A 73 -6.08 -2.47 5.03
CA ARG A 73 -7.46 -2.31 5.46
C ARG A 73 -7.53 -1.68 6.84
N TYR A 74 -8.68 -1.16 7.20
CA TYR A 74 -8.93 -0.75 8.57
C TYR A 74 -8.90 -1.95 9.54
N ARG A 75 -8.44 -1.68 10.74
CA ARG A 75 -8.32 -2.61 11.85
C ARG A 75 -9.70 -3.06 12.29
N LYS A 76 -9.82 -4.35 12.59
CA LYS A 76 -11.01 -4.97 13.17
C LYS A 76 -10.74 -5.28 14.64
N SER A 77 -11.81 -5.47 15.41
CA SER A 77 -11.74 -5.72 16.86
C SER A 77 -10.94 -6.96 17.25
N TYR A 78 -10.84 -7.94 16.35
CA TYR A 78 -10.12 -9.20 16.56
C TYR A 78 -8.67 -9.17 16.04
N ASP A 79 -8.22 -8.07 15.43
CA ASP A 79 -6.84 -7.97 14.95
C ASP A 79 -5.87 -7.91 16.13
N LYS A 80 -4.74 -8.60 16.00
CA LYS A 80 -3.69 -8.64 17.02
C LYS A 80 -2.95 -7.29 17.08
N PRO A 81 -2.24 -7.00 18.18
CA PRO A 81 -1.30 -5.87 18.22
C PRO A 81 -0.33 -5.89 17.04
N GLY A 82 0.03 -4.70 16.54
CA GLY A 82 0.92 -4.54 15.39
C GLY A 82 0.18 -4.35 14.06
N ARG A 83 0.90 -3.85 13.06
CA ARG A 83 0.31 -3.45 11.77
C ARG A 83 0.17 -4.58 10.76
N MET A 84 0.71 -5.77 11.01
CA MET A 84 0.63 -6.93 10.11
C MET A 84 -0.32 -7.97 10.69
N GLN A 85 -1.30 -8.40 9.89
CA GLN A 85 -2.33 -9.39 10.26
C GLN A 85 -2.31 -10.56 9.28
N ASP A 86 -2.83 -11.71 9.73
CA ASP A 86 -3.10 -12.89 8.91
C ASP A 86 -4.58 -13.00 8.56
#